data_AF-A0A085ZV33-F1
#
_entry.id   AF-A0A085ZV33-F1
#
_cell.length_a   1.000
_cell.length_b   1.000
_cell.length_c   1.000
_cell.angle_alpha   90.00
_cell.angle_beta   90.00
_cell.angle_gamma   90.00
#
_symmetry.space_group_name_H-M   'P 1'
#
loop_
_entity.id
_entity.type
_entity.pdbx_description
1 polymer ?
#
loop_
_entity_poly.entity_id
_entity_poly.type
_entity_poly.pdbx_seq_one_letter_code
_entity_poly.pdbx_strand_id
1 'polypeptide(L)'
;MLIILFLENTFKLYYLKELISPDIIKIKNSFFHKDYNSKENEGFIGFFDWLRFSESEIVGIRLCYFENQPYNNLLSKFPYVNSTNDKKWFELLFNGKPYNYNLSGDQDFTNNYVYFSEQNECLFTFGLDNLTDKELNSVIINCEEI
;
A
#
# COMPACT_ATOMS: atom_id res chain seq x y z
N MET A 1 -0.77 9.74 5.21
CA MET A 1 -0.40 8.73 4.20
C MET A 1 -0.14 7.40 4.88
N LEU A 2 -0.61 6.29 4.30
CA LEU A 2 -0.22 4.95 4.73
C LEU A 2 1.02 4.53 3.95
N ILE A 3 1.99 3.94 4.64
CA ILE A 3 3.19 3.37 4.04
C ILE A 3 3.24 1.88 4.39
N ILE A 4 3.52 1.05 3.38
CA ILE A 4 3.67 -0.40 3.52
C ILE A 4 5.09 -0.77 3.14
N LEU A 5 5.86 -1.26 4.11
CA LEU A 5 7.19 -1.84 3.89
C LEU A 5 7.07 -3.34 3.69
N PHE A 6 7.47 -3.81 2.51
CA PHE A 6 7.48 -5.24 2.18
C PHE A 6 8.81 -5.87 2.60
N LEU A 7 8.73 -6.95 3.38
CA LEU A 7 9.86 -7.77 3.82
C LEU A 7 9.62 -9.21 3.38
N GLU A 8 10.66 -10.05 3.36
CA GLU A 8 10.57 -11.39 2.78
C GLU A 8 9.39 -12.24 3.30
N ASN A 9 9.13 -12.21 4.62
CA ASN A 9 8.13 -13.05 5.27
C ASN A 9 7.00 -12.25 5.96
N THR A 10 7.05 -10.92 5.91
CA THR A 10 6.07 -10.05 6.57
C THR A 10 6.05 -8.67 5.94
N PHE A 11 5.14 -7.81 6.35
CA PHE A 11 5.13 -6.40 6.01
C PHE A 11 5.00 -5.56 7.27
N LYS A 12 5.36 -4.28 7.18
CA LYS A 12 5.12 -3.30 8.24
C LYS A 12 4.29 -2.15 7.71
N LEU A 13 3.35 -1.72 8.52
CA LEU A 13 2.52 -0.56 8.25
C LEU A 13 3.05 0.62 9.03
N TYR A 14 3.12 1.75 8.35
CA TYR A 14 3.57 3.02 8.90
C TYR A 14 2.53 4.09 8.59
N TYR A 15 2.24 4.93 9.58
CA TYR A 15 1.42 6.11 9.40
C TYR A 15 2.32 7.34 9.36
N LEU A 16 2.31 8.04 8.23
CA LEU A 16 3.00 9.30 8.07
C LEU A 16 1.97 10.43 7.99
N LYS A 17 2.01 11.33 8.97
CA LYS A 17 1.08 12.45 9.07
C LYS A 17 1.39 13.55 8.04
N GLU A 18 2.67 13.89 7.87
CA GLU A 18 3.12 14.95 6.98
C GLU A 18 4.33 14.49 6.15
N LEU A 19 4.28 14.77 4.84
CA LEU A 19 5.36 14.44 3.92
C LEU A 19 6.25 15.67 3.73
N ILE A 20 7.46 15.63 4.30
CA ILE A 20 8.42 16.74 4.23
C ILE A 20 9.04 16.84 2.83
N SER A 21 9.28 15.71 2.17
CA SER A 21 9.79 15.62 0.81
C SER A 21 9.05 14.53 0.05
N PRO A 22 8.50 14.81 -1.15
CA PRO A 22 7.82 13.79 -1.95
C PRO A 22 8.77 12.71 -2.49
N ASP A 23 10.07 12.99 -2.53
CA ASP A 23 11.05 12.16 -3.21
C ASP A 23 11.80 11.21 -2.27
N ILE A 24 11.78 11.49 -0.97
CA ILE A 24 12.54 10.73 0.03
C ILE A 24 11.68 10.47 1.26
N ILE A 25 11.57 9.21 1.64
CA ILE A 25 10.98 8.79 2.91
C ILE A 25 12.10 8.20 3.78
N LYS A 26 12.17 8.64 5.04
CA LYS A 26 13.07 8.06 6.03
C LYS A 26 12.28 7.18 6.97
N ILE A 27 12.64 5.90 7.07
CA ILE A 27 12.10 4.97 8.05
C ILE A 27 13.26 4.48 8.91
N LYS A 28 13.23 4.81 10.20
CA LYS A 28 14.31 4.48 11.16
C LYS A 28 15.66 5.02 10.64
N ASN A 29 16.58 4.13 10.28
CA ASN A 29 17.92 4.49 9.81
C ASN A 29 18.09 4.34 8.29
N SER A 30 17.01 4.00 7.57
CA SER A 30 17.04 3.77 6.13
C SER A 30 16.36 4.92 5.38
N PHE A 31 16.96 5.30 4.26
CA PHE A 31 16.38 6.24 3.31
C PHE A 31 15.82 5.48 2.12
N PHE A 32 14.64 5.89 1.69
CA PHE A 32 13.94 5.32 0.56
C PHE A 32 13.69 6.42 -0.45
N HIS A 33 14.11 6.19 -1.68
CA HIS A 33 14.00 7.13 -2.79
C HIS A 33 12.85 6.73 -3.70
N LYS A 34 12.07 7.72 -4.11
CA LYS A 34 10.95 7.52 -5.02
C LYS A 34 11.43 6.86 -6.31
N ASP A 35 10.77 5.79 -6.73
CA ASP A 35 11.03 5.22 -8.04
C ASP A 35 10.44 6.12 -9.12
N TYR A 36 11.31 6.64 -9.97
CA TYR A 36 10.92 7.44 -11.12
C TYR A 36 10.74 6.59 -12.37
N ASN A 37 11.10 5.30 -12.39
CA ASN A 37 10.99 4.47 -13.60
C ASN A 37 9.54 4.28 -14.06
N SER A 38 8.55 4.59 -13.22
CA SER A 38 7.16 4.79 -13.63
C SER A 38 6.92 6.16 -14.33
N LYS A 39 7.93 6.64 -15.09
CA LYS A 39 8.13 8.01 -15.60
C LYS A 39 6.94 8.68 -16.27
N GLU A 40 5.94 7.94 -16.73
CA GLU A 40 4.78 8.53 -17.40
C GLU A 40 3.67 9.00 -16.44
N ASN A 41 3.66 8.62 -15.15
CA ASN A 41 2.49 8.87 -14.29
C ASN A 41 2.78 9.36 -12.87
N GLU A 42 3.99 9.85 -12.57
CA GLU A 42 4.41 10.32 -11.24
C GLU A 42 4.24 9.30 -10.09
N GLY A 43 3.75 8.07 -10.32
CA GLY A 43 3.50 6.99 -9.37
C GLY A 43 3.26 5.66 -10.10
N PHE A 44 2.75 4.60 -9.45
CA PHE A 44 2.38 3.39 -10.20
C PHE A 44 1.02 3.56 -10.89
N ILE A 45 0.88 3.07 -12.13
CA ILE A 45 -0.37 3.18 -12.89
C ILE A 45 -1.32 2.06 -12.49
N GLY A 46 -2.33 2.39 -11.69
CA GLY A 46 -3.30 1.44 -11.19
C GLY A 46 -4.34 2.07 -10.29
N PHE A 47 -5.09 1.22 -9.60
CA PHE A 47 -5.98 1.62 -8.53
C PHE A 47 -5.76 0.75 -7.30
N PHE A 48 -6.28 1.22 -6.17
CA PHE A 48 -6.44 0.41 -4.99
C PHE A 48 -7.84 0.56 -4.40
N ASP A 49 -8.28 -0.47 -3.68
CA ASP A 49 -9.52 -0.46 -2.90
C ASP A 49 -9.20 -0.76 -1.45
N TRP A 50 -9.91 -0.11 -0.53
CA TRP A 50 -9.87 -0.48 0.88
C TRP A 50 -10.69 -1.75 1.12
N LEU A 51 -10.06 -2.75 1.74
CA LEU A 51 -10.76 -3.97 2.14
C LEU A 51 -11.40 -3.74 3.50
N ARG A 52 -12.72 -3.86 3.59
CA ARG A 52 -13.51 -3.57 4.80
C ARG A 52 -14.12 -4.81 5.41
N PHE A 53 -14.00 -4.98 6.73
CA PHE A 53 -14.79 -5.95 7.47
C PHE A 53 -16.21 -5.42 7.76
N SER A 54 -16.29 -4.13 8.06
CA SER A 54 -17.54 -3.37 8.28
C SER A 54 -17.39 -1.97 7.69
N GLU A 55 -18.48 -1.19 7.66
CA GLU A 55 -18.52 0.20 7.16
C GLU A 55 -17.45 1.14 7.77
N SER A 56 -16.88 0.79 8.92
CA SER A 56 -15.90 1.61 9.63
C SER A 56 -14.56 0.94 9.89
N GLU A 57 -14.40 -0.32 9.48
CA GLU A 57 -13.21 -1.11 9.80
C GLU A 57 -12.50 -1.57 8.53
N ILE A 58 -11.38 -0.90 8.23
CA ILE A 58 -10.45 -1.30 7.18
C ILE A 58 -9.54 -2.39 7.72
N VAL A 59 -9.46 -3.47 6.97
CA VAL A 59 -8.69 -4.67 7.28
C VAL A 59 -7.68 -5.01 6.20
N GLY A 60 -7.51 -4.18 5.19
CA GLY A 60 -6.54 -4.44 4.15
C GLY A 60 -6.65 -3.50 2.97
N ILE A 61 -5.86 -3.82 1.95
CA ILE A 61 -5.83 -3.11 0.68
C ILE A 61 -5.80 -4.13 -0.47
N ARG A 62 -6.53 -3.84 -1.53
CA ARG A 62 -6.41 -4.54 -2.82
C ARG A 62 -5.78 -3.57 -3.81
N LEU A 63 -4.80 -4.06 -4.56
CA LEU A 63 -4.04 -3.30 -5.54
C LEU A 63 -4.24 -3.91 -6.92
N CYS A 64 -4.49 -3.09 -7.93
CA CYS A 64 -4.56 -3.53 -9.31
C CYS A 64 -3.77 -2.58 -10.21
N TYR A 65 -2.82 -3.12 -10.95
CA TYR A 65 -2.04 -2.36 -11.92
C TYR A 65 -2.71 -2.43 -13.30
N PHE A 66 -2.74 -1.31 -14.03
CA PHE A 66 -3.31 -1.28 -15.38
C PHE A 66 -2.43 -1.98 -16.41
N GLU A 67 -1.13 -2.06 -16.14
CA GLU A 67 -0.14 -2.71 -16.99
C GLU A 67 0.69 -3.71 -16.18
N ASN A 68 1.42 -4.56 -16.89
CA ASN A 68 2.33 -5.50 -16.26
C ASN A 68 3.57 -4.75 -15.75
N GLN A 69 3.46 -4.20 -14.53
CA GLN A 69 4.54 -3.48 -13.88
C GLN A 69 5.53 -4.46 -13.25
N PRO A 70 6.84 -4.12 -13.17
CA PRO A 70 7.84 -4.94 -12.48
C PRO A 70 7.44 -5.33 -11.05
N TYR A 71 6.64 -4.48 -10.40
CA TYR A 71 6.09 -4.68 -9.06
C TYR A 71 5.20 -5.93 -8.94
N ASN A 72 4.48 -6.33 -10.00
CA ASN A 72 3.62 -7.52 -9.97
C ASN A 72 4.45 -8.79 -9.70
N ASN A 73 5.60 -8.87 -10.36
CA ASN A 73 6.54 -9.97 -10.20
C ASN A 73 7.25 -9.92 -8.83
N LEU A 74 7.40 -8.73 -8.23
CA LEU A 74 7.94 -8.58 -6.89
C LEU A 74 6.90 -9.03 -5.85
N LEU A 75 5.70 -8.46 -5.90
CA LEU A 75 4.63 -8.70 -4.92
C LEU A 75 4.19 -10.16 -4.89
N SER A 76 4.14 -10.83 -6.05
CA SER A 76 3.81 -12.25 -6.14
C SER A 76 4.82 -13.21 -5.49
N LYS A 77 5.99 -12.72 -5.06
CA LYS A 77 6.98 -13.52 -4.32
C LYS A 77 6.71 -13.55 -2.82
N PHE A 78 5.94 -12.59 -2.28
CA PHE A 78 5.69 -12.50 -0.85
C PHE A 78 4.56 -13.44 -0.42
N PRO A 79 4.77 -14.28 0.61
CA PRO A 79 3.81 -15.33 0.99
C PRO A 79 2.51 -14.80 1.59
N TYR A 80 2.50 -13.54 2.05
CA TYR A 80 1.35 -12.87 2.65
C TYR A 80 0.56 -12.01 1.65
N VAL A 81 1.00 -11.96 0.39
CA VAL A 81 0.30 -11.26 -0.68
C VAL A 81 -0.51 -12.29 -1.48
N ASN A 82 -1.82 -12.09 -1.55
CA ASN A 82 -2.69 -12.95 -2.35
C ASN A 82 -2.87 -12.37 -3.75
N SER A 83 -2.45 -13.11 -4.78
CA SER A 83 -2.68 -12.71 -6.16
C SER A 83 -3.99 -13.31 -6.69
N THR A 84 -4.93 -12.48 -7.13
CA THR A 84 -6.20 -12.91 -7.71
C THR A 84 -6.36 -12.36 -9.14
N ASN A 85 -7.38 -12.83 -9.88
CA ASN A 85 -7.70 -12.37 -11.23
C ASN A 85 -6.49 -12.40 -12.19
N ASP A 86 -5.92 -13.57 -12.44
CA ASP A 86 -4.71 -13.76 -13.28
C ASP A 86 -3.49 -12.94 -12.83
N LYS A 87 -3.31 -12.77 -11.51
CA LYS A 87 -2.26 -11.94 -10.88
C LYS A 87 -2.36 -10.45 -11.21
N LYS A 88 -3.54 -9.99 -11.62
CA LYS A 88 -3.81 -8.55 -11.81
C LYS A 88 -4.06 -7.87 -10.47
N TRP A 89 -4.63 -8.59 -9.51
CA TRP A 89 -5.02 -8.05 -8.22
C TRP A 89 -4.12 -8.62 -7.14
N PHE A 90 -3.63 -7.76 -6.24
CA PHE A 90 -2.85 -8.15 -5.08
C PHE A 90 -3.58 -7.68 -3.83
N GLU A 91 -3.96 -8.63 -2.98
CA GLU A 91 -4.64 -8.36 -1.73
C GLU A 91 -3.68 -8.53 -0.56
N LEU A 92 -3.73 -7.57 0.35
CA LEU A 92 -2.96 -7.54 1.59
C LEU A 92 -3.91 -7.32 2.76
N LEU A 93 -4.00 -8.29 3.67
CA LEU A 93 -4.86 -8.22 4.84
C LEU A 93 -4.06 -7.84 6.09
N PHE A 94 -4.47 -6.77 6.74
CA PHE A 94 -3.96 -6.33 8.03
C PHE A 94 -4.35 -7.37 9.09
N ASN A 95 -3.34 -8.03 9.67
CA ASN A 95 -3.51 -9.11 10.65
C ASN A 95 -4.34 -10.32 10.17
N GLY A 96 -4.47 -10.52 8.86
CA GLY A 96 -5.18 -11.68 8.29
C GLY A 96 -6.69 -11.73 8.56
N LYS A 97 -7.31 -10.60 8.92
CA LYS A 97 -8.78 -10.53 9.12
C LYS A 97 -9.52 -10.72 7.80
N PRO A 98 -10.69 -11.39 7.80
CA PRO A 98 -11.53 -11.48 6.61
C PRO A 98 -12.13 -10.10 6.26
N TYR A 99 -12.51 -9.91 5.00
CA TYR A 99 -13.21 -8.71 4.54
C TYR A 99 -14.54 -9.06 3.87
N ASN A 100 -15.43 -8.07 3.81
CA ASN A 100 -16.70 -8.11 3.12
C ASN A 100 -16.55 -7.51 1.71
N TYR A 101 -16.70 -8.35 0.70
CA TYR A 101 -16.58 -7.96 -0.70
C TYR A 101 -17.52 -6.82 -1.09
N ASN A 102 -18.74 -6.80 -0.57
CA ASN A 102 -19.74 -5.78 -0.92
C ASN A 102 -19.39 -4.38 -0.38
N LEU A 103 -18.48 -4.29 0.60
CA LEU A 103 -18.04 -3.04 1.21
C LEU A 103 -16.67 -2.57 0.68
N SER A 104 -16.08 -3.30 -0.27
CA SER A 104 -14.66 -3.15 -0.67
C SER A 104 -14.53 -2.90 -2.18
N GLY A 105 -15.24 -1.89 -2.67
CA GLY A 105 -15.31 -1.55 -4.10
C GLY A 105 -15.06 -0.07 -4.41
N ASP A 106 -14.52 0.68 -3.45
CA ASP A 106 -14.18 2.09 -3.56
C ASP A 106 -12.77 2.26 -4.14
N GLN A 107 -12.71 2.47 -5.46
CA GLN A 107 -11.45 2.67 -6.18
C GLN A 107 -10.85 4.05 -5.93
N ASP A 108 -9.57 4.07 -5.59
CA ASP A 108 -8.74 5.28 -5.53
C ASP A 108 -7.51 5.14 -6.44
N PHE A 109 -7.10 6.26 -7.03
CA PHE A 109 -6.08 6.36 -8.07
C PHE A 109 -4.91 7.27 -7.65
N THR A 110 -5.01 7.98 -6.52
CA THR A 110 -4.10 9.08 -6.18
C THR A 110 -3.11 8.74 -5.07
N ASN A 111 -1.99 9.46 -5.02
CA ASN A 111 -0.98 9.38 -3.94
C ASN A 111 -0.30 8.01 -3.75
N ASN A 112 -0.20 7.28 -4.87
CA ASN A 112 0.35 5.93 -4.92
C ASN A 112 1.76 5.93 -5.49
N TYR A 113 2.76 5.80 -4.62
CA TYR A 113 4.16 5.85 -5.01
C TYR A 113 4.89 4.62 -4.51
N VAL A 114 5.94 4.25 -5.25
CA VAL A 114 6.87 3.20 -4.86
C VAL A 114 8.20 3.85 -4.50
N TYR A 115 8.82 3.38 -3.43
CA TYR A 115 10.15 3.82 -3.03
C TYR A 115 11.06 2.63 -2.81
N PHE A 116 12.36 2.80 -3.08
CA PHE A 116 13.38 1.80 -2.85
C PHE A 116 14.50 2.30 -1.95
N SER A 117 15.00 1.44 -1.07
CA SER A 117 16.25 1.68 -0.35
C SER A 117 17.46 1.20 -1.17
N GLU A 118 18.67 1.57 -0.74
CA GLU A 118 19.92 1.05 -1.31
C GLU A 118 20.05 -0.48 -1.16
N GLN A 119 19.34 -1.08 -0.21
CA GLN A 119 19.29 -2.53 0.02
C GLN A 119 18.16 -3.23 -0.76
N ASN A 120 17.53 -2.54 -1.72
CA ASN A 120 16.39 -3.03 -2.51
C ASN A 120 15.15 -3.39 -1.67
N GLU A 121 15.00 -2.81 -0.48
CA GLU A 121 13.72 -2.87 0.23
C GLU A 121 12.72 -1.96 -0.46
N CYS A 122 11.45 -2.36 -0.47
CA CYS A 122 10.41 -1.69 -1.23
C CYS A 122 9.31 -1.15 -0.33
N LEU A 123 8.95 0.12 -0.52
CA LEU A 123 7.82 0.77 0.12
C LEU A 123 6.75 1.10 -0.91
N PHE A 124 5.50 0.93 -0.50
CA PHE A 124 4.35 1.48 -1.21
C PHE A 124 3.66 2.51 -0.34
N THR A 125 3.16 3.58 -0.95
CA THR A 125 2.39 4.61 -0.26
C THR A 125 0.98 4.66 -0.77
N PHE A 126 0.05 5.02 0.11
CA PHE A 126 -1.37 5.16 -0.21
C PHE A 126 -1.94 6.42 0.44
N GLY A 127 -2.70 7.18 -0.35
CA GLY A 127 -3.49 8.31 0.15
C GLY A 127 -4.49 7.86 1.21
N LEU A 128 -4.78 8.72 2.17
CA LEU A 128 -5.77 8.44 3.23
C LEU A 128 -6.89 9.49 3.25
N ASP A 129 -6.89 10.39 2.26
CA ASP A 129 -7.70 11.62 2.26
C ASP A 129 -9.21 11.34 2.12
N ASN A 130 -9.55 10.17 1.57
CA ASN A 130 -10.94 9.74 1.35
C ASN A 130 -11.52 8.94 2.53
N LEU A 131 -10.73 8.66 3.58
CA LEU A 131 -11.19 7.89 4.73
C LEU A 131 -11.98 8.75 5.71
N THR A 132 -13.07 8.20 6.24
CA THR A 132 -13.73 8.77 7.41
C THR A 132 -12.84 8.67 8.64
N ASP A 133 -13.07 9.49 9.66
CA ASP A 133 -12.32 9.44 10.92
C ASP A 133 -12.31 8.04 11.54
N LYS A 134 -13.41 7.29 11.42
CA LYS A 134 -13.50 5.94 11.98
C LYS A 134 -12.61 4.95 11.21
N GLU A 135 -12.66 5.02 9.88
CA GLU A 135 -11.81 4.19 9.02
C GLU A 135 -10.34 4.52 9.22
N LEU A 136 -9.99 5.81 9.24
CA LEU A 136 -8.63 6.28 9.48
C LEU A 136 -8.09 5.75 10.82
N ASN A 137 -8.88 5.86 11.89
CA ASN A 137 -8.51 5.30 13.18
C ASN A 137 -8.33 3.77 13.12
N SER A 138 -9.19 3.05 12.37
CA SER A 138 -9.05 1.61 12.17
C SER A 138 -7.78 1.22 11.42
N VAL A 139 -7.26 2.07 10.53
CA VAL A 139 -5.98 1.86 9.86
C VAL A 139 -4.82 2.15 10.81
N ILE A 140 -4.83 3.31 11.48
CA ILE A 140 -3.72 3.80 12.34
C ILE A 140 -3.39 2.82 13.47
N ILE A 141 -4.38 2.12 14.05
CA ILE A 141 -4.11 1.12 15.11
C ILE A 141 -3.21 -0.03 14.66
N ASN A 142 -3.05 -0.25 13.35
CA ASN A 142 -2.17 -1.27 12.80
C ASN A 142 -0.79 -0.73 12.41
N CYS A 143 -0.55 0.57 12.56
CA CYS A 143 0.65 1.26 12.07
C CYS A 143 1.65 1.59 13.19
N GLU A 144 2.95 1.54 12.85
CA GLU A 144 3.99 2.27 13.58
C GLU A 144 3.94 3.76 13.15
N GLU A 145 4.07 4.70 14.10
CA GLU A 145 4.17 6.14 13.78
C GLU A 145 5.62 6.51 13.41
N ILE A 146 5.81 7.32 12.37
CA ILE A 146 7.12 7.79 11.88
C ILE A 146 7.11 9.25 11.46
#